data_AF-A0A358XL03-F1
#
_entry.id   AF-A0A358XL03-F1
#
_cell.length_a   1.000
_cell.length_b   1.000
_cell.length_c   1.000
_cell.angle_alpha   90.00
_cell.angle_beta   90.00
_cell.angle_gamma   90.00
#
_symmetry.space_group_name_H-M   'P 1'
#
loop_
_entity.id
_entity.type
_entity.pdbx_description
1 polymer ?
#
loop_
_entity_poly.entity_id
_entity_poly.type
_entity_poly.pdbx_seq_one_letter_code
_entity_poly.pdbx_strand_id
1 'polypeptide(L)'
;MQSNVKESTIVNIAKEMIGDISLDEALQLHEDYQMDNQTTICPFCSSVVSDDQLVYVTDSESSWEDPSEAHNECPCCRVELSASCLEKPDFETWLKVTA
;
A
#
# COMPACT_ATOMS: atom_id res chain seq x y z
N MET A 1 2.01 19.55 36.50
CA MET A 1 3.17 19.34 35.61
C MET A 1 2.93 18.02 34.89
N GLN A 2 1.96 18.01 33.99
CA GLN A 2 2.11 18.12 32.53
C GLN A 2 2.80 16.88 31.93
N SER A 3 1.92 16.06 31.35
CA SER A 3 2.12 14.81 30.63
C SER A 3 3.29 14.88 29.64
N ASN A 4 4.36 14.13 29.92
CA ASN A 4 5.51 13.97 29.00
C ASN A 4 5.79 12.49 28.70
N VAL A 5 4.77 11.64 28.76
CA VAL A 5 4.90 10.22 28.41
C VAL A 5 3.83 9.90 27.36
N LYS A 6 4.21 10.11 26.10
CA LYS A 6 3.67 9.52 24.86
C LYS A 6 4.12 10.40 23.69
N GLU A 7 5.42 10.42 23.38
CA GLU A 7 5.76 10.52 21.96
C GLU A 7 5.10 9.30 21.33
N SER A 8 4.04 9.54 20.56
CA SER A 8 3.28 8.51 19.87
C SER A 8 4.24 7.74 18.97
N THR A 9 4.15 6.41 18.91
CA THR A 9 4.95 5.56 17.99
C THR A 9 4.97 6.12 16.57
N ILE A 10 3.86 6.72 16.15
CA ILE A 10 3.67 7.40 14.88
C ILE A 10 4.65 8.57 14.67
N VAL A 11 4.85 9.41 15.69
CA VAL A 11 5.75 10.57 15.62
C VAL A 11 7.20 10.11 15.52
N ASN A 12 7.56 9.04 16.22
CA ASN A 12 8.90 8.47 16.13
C ASN A 12 9.16 7.89 14.74
N ILE A 13 8.22 7.09 14.19
CA ILE A 13 8.32 6.57 12.82
C ILE A 13 8.44 7.71 11.81
N ALA A 14 7.61 8.75 11.91
CA ALA A 14 7.63 9.85 10.96
C ALA A 14 8.95 10.66 11.03
N LYS A 15 9.49 10.90 12.24
CA LYS A 15 10.81 11.54 12.41
C LYS A 15 11.97 10.68 11.88
N GLU A 16 11.93 9.36 12.10
CA GLU A 16 12.94 8.44 11.58
C GLU A 16 12.94 8.40 10.05
N MET A 17 11.75 8.47 9.44
CA MET A 17 11.57 8.33 8.00
C MET A 17 11.79 9.62 7.22
N ILE A 18 11.27 10.76 7.70
CA ILE A 18 11.30 12.05 6.99
C ILE A 18 12.39 12.99 7.53
N GLY A 19 12.84 12.79 8.77
CA GLY A 19 13.82 13.62 9.43
C GLY A 19 13.20 14.63 10.40
N ASP A 20 13.72 15.86 10.39
CA ASP A 20 13.34 16.87 11.39
C ASP A 20 11.97 17.48 11.06
N ILE A 21 10.93 16.82 11.54
CA ILE A 21 9.53 17.25 11.43
C ILE A 21 8.99 17.64 12.80
N SER A 22 8.10 18.64 12.81
CA SER A 22 7.37 19.03 14.02
C SER A 22 6.35 17.98 14.44
N LEU A 23 5.91 18.05 15.69
CA LEU A 23 4.86 17.19 16.23
C LEU A 23 3.55 17.33 15.42
N ASP A 24 3.20 18.57 15.07
CA ASP A 24 1.95 18.87 14.35
C ASP A 24 1.99 18.30 12.92
N GLU A 25 3.14 18.40 12.23
CA GLU A 25 3.34 17.78 10.92
C GLU A 25 3.25 16.25 10.98
N ALA A 26 3.87 15.63 12.00
CA ALA A 26 3.80 14.19 12.19
C ALA A 26 2.36 13.69 12.44
N LEU A 27 1.57 14.48 13.17
CA LEU A 27 0.15 14.19 13.40
C LEU A 27 -0.66 14.36 12.11
N GLN A 28 -0.43 15.42 11.35
CA GLN A 28 -1.10 15.64 10.06
C GLN A 28 -0.82 14.50 9.08
N LEU A 29 0.44 14.06 8.95
CA LEU A 29 0.81 12.93 8.10
C LEU A 29 0.08 11.65 8.48
N HIS A 30 -0.12 11.42 9.78
CA HIS A 30 -0.88 10.26 10.24
C HIS A 30 -2.36 10.39 9.93
N GLU A 31 -2.95 11.57 10.06
CA GLU A 31 -4.34 11.81 9.63
C GLU A 31 -4.49 11.57 8.12
N ASP A 32 -3.57 12.07 7.31
CA ASP A 32 -3.56 11.86 5.86
C ASP A 32 -3.47 10.38 5.51
N TYR A 33 -2.59 9.64 6.19
CA TYR A 33 -2.51 8.19 6.08
C TYR A 33 -3.83 7.50 6.45
N GLN A 34 -4.49 7.88 7.55
CA GLN A 34 -5.77 7.28 7.94
C GLN A 34 -6.85 7.53 6.89
N MET A 35 -6.84 8.70 6.25
CA MET A 35 -7.81 9.11 5.23
C MET A 35 -7.54 8.51 3.84
N ASP A 36 -6.31 8.06 3.58
CA ASP A 36 -5.95 7.47 2.30
C ASP A 36 -6.57 6.07 2.11
N ASN A 37 -7.40 5.93 1.09
CA ASN A 37 -8.03 4.67 0.69
C ASN A 37 -7.60 4.22 -0.71
N GLN A 38 -6.64 4.92 -1.31
CA GLN A 38 -6.21 4.67 -2.69
C GLN A 38 -4.89 3.92 -2.75
N THR A 39 -3.95 4.25 -1.85
CA THR A 39 -2.68 3.52 -1.82
C THR A 39 -2.91 2.11 -1.33
N THR A 40 -2.61 1.16 -2.20
CA THR A 40 -2.72 -0.26 -1.90
C THR A 40 -1.43 -0.98 -2.30
N ILE A 41 -1.15 -2.08 -1.62
CA ILE A 41 0.03 -2.91 -1.84
C ILE A 41 -0.34 -4.36 -2.11
N CYS A 42 0.52 -5.03 -2.86
CA CYS A 42 0.47 -6.48 -3.01
C CYS A 42 0.92 -7.16 -1.70
N PRO A 43 0.13 -8.04 -1.08
CA PRO A 43 0.48 -8.68 0.20
C PRO A 43 1.66 -9.65 0.09
N PHE A 44 2.01 -10.08 -1.13
CA PHE A 44 3.08 -11.06 -1.36
C PHE A 44 4.46 -10.44 -1.56
N CYS A 45 4.53 -9.25 -2.15
CA CYS A 45 5.80 -8.59 -2.49
C CYS A 45 5.93 -7.16 -1.94
N SER A 46 4.89 -6.65 -1.26
CA SER A 46 4.81 -5.31 -0.71
C SER A 46 4.98 -4.18 -1.72
N SER A 47 4.93 -4.48 -3.03
CA SER A 47 4.92 -3.47 -4.08
C SER A 47 3.61 -2.69 -4.07
N VAL A 48 3.68 -1.39 -4.31
CA VAL A 48 2.52 -0.53 -4.57
C VAL A 48 1.92 -0.93 -5.91
N VAL A 49 0.66 -1.37 -5.88
CA VAL A 49 -0.07 -1.85 -7.04
C VAL A 49 -1.51 -1.39 -6.90
N SER A 50 -2.04 -0.70 -7.90
CA SER A 50 -3.47 -0.39 -7.97
C SER A 50 -4.24 -1.48 -8.72
N ASP A 51 -5.55 -1.54 -8.50
CA ASP A 51 -6.44 -2.53 -9.14
C ASP A 51 -6.34 -2.50 -10.68
N ASP A 52 -6.30 -1.31 -11.27
CA ASP A 52 -6.16 -1.10 -12.72
C ASP A 52 -4.78 -1.48 -13.29
N GLN A 53 -3.81 -1.79 -12.43
CA GLN A 53 -2.46 -2.25 -12.81
C GLN A 53 -2.29 -3.76 -12.74
N LEU A 54 -3.31 -4.51 -12.32
CA LEU A 54 -3.27 -5.97 -12.32
C LEU A 54 -3.19 -6.49 -13.76
N VAL A 55 -2.30 -7.46 -13.98
CA VAL A 55 -2.07 -8.05 -15.29
C VAL A 55 -3.09 -9.15 -15.49
N TYR A 56 -3.98 -8.98 -16.46
CA TYR A 56 -4.90 -10.03 -16.87
C TYR A 56 -4.16 -11.07 -17.73
N VAL A 57 -4.13 -12.31 -17.28
CA VAL A 57 -3.46 -13.43 -17.94
C VAL A 57 -4.50 -14.45 -18.39
N THR A 58 -4.32 -14.97 -19.61
CA THR A 58 -5.14 -16.00 -20.23
C THR A 58 -4.24 -17.04 -20.88
N ASP A 59 -4.44 -18.32 -20.58
CA ASP A 59 -3.51 -19.41 -20.97
C ASP A 59 -3.67 -19.93 -22.42
N SER A 60 -4.44 -19.26 -23.28
CA SER A 60 -4.76 -19.75 -24.63
C SER A 60 -4.22 -18.84 -25.75
N GLU A 61 -3.27 -19.35 -26.53
CA GLU A 61 -2.80 -18.73 -27.79
C GLU A 61 -3.77 -18.90 -28.97
N SER A 62 -4.97 -19.47 -28.79
CA SER A 62 -5.87 -19.75 -29.92
C SER A 62 -7.34 -19.92 -29.53
N SER A 63 -8.20 -19.29 -30.35
CA SER A 63 -9.65 -19.43 -30.43
C SER A 63 -10.46 -18.95 -29.21
N TRP A 64 -11.18 -17.85 -29.41
CA TRP A 64 -12.57 -17.61 -28.99
C TRP A 64 -13.17 -18.48 -27.86
N GLU A 65 -12.56 -18.61 -26.66
CA GLU A 65 -13.13 -19.46 -25.61
C GLU A 65 -12.94 -18.94 -24.17
N ASP A 66 -13.83 -19.50 -23.34
CA ASP A 66 -14.18 -19.41 -21.91
C ASP A 66 -13.45 -18.42 -20.96
N PRO A 67 -14.14 -17.40 -20.39
CA PRO A 67 -13.56 -16.49 -19.39
C PRO A 67 -13.25 -17.14 -18.03
N SER A 68 -13.52 -18.44 -17.87
CA SER A 68 -13.26 -19.19 -16.63
C SER A 68 -11.78 -19.54 -16.41
N GLU A 69 -10.92 -19.46 -17.44
CA GLU A 69 -9.48 -19.74 -17.34
C GLU A 69 -8.62 -18.46 -17.25
N ALA A 70 -9.24 -17.33 -16.92
CA ALA A 70 -8.53 -16.06 -16.83
C ALA A 70 -8.39 -15.58 -15.39
N HIS A 71 -7.20 -15.07 -15.06
CA HIS A 71 -6.89 -14.55 -13.73
C HIS A 71 -6.10 -13.25 -13.79
N ASN A 72 -6.04 -12.56 -12.65
CA ASN A 72 -5.26 -11.35 -12.49
C ASN A 72 -3.98 -11.68 -11.72
N GLU A 73 -2.86 -11.11 -12.14
CA GLU A 73 -1.57 -11.24 -11.49
C GLU A 73 -1.02 -9.90 -11.03
N CYS A 74 -0.25 -9.94 -9.95
CA CYS A 74 0.59 -8.80 -9.57
C CYS A 74 1.63 -8.51 -10.68
N PRO A 75 1.78 -7.25 -11.13
CA PRO A 75 2.78 -6.91 -12.14
C PRO A 75 4.23 -7.13 -11.66
N CYS A 76 4.47 -7.10 -10.36
CA CYS A 76 5.81 -7.22 -9.77
C CYS A 76 6.22 -8.67 -9.49
N CYS A 77 5.36 -9.46 -8.86
CA CYS A 77 5.71 -10.82 -8.43
C CYS A 77 5.01 -11.93 -9.22
N ARG A 78 4.12 -11.60 -10.16
CA ARG A 78 3.35 -12.55 -10.99
C ARG A 78 2.50 -13.54 -10.18
N VAL A 79 2.26 -13.25 -8.91
CA VAL A 79 1.34 -14.05 -8.09
C VAL A 79 -0.08 -13.68 -8.47
N GLU A 80 -0.90 -14.71 -8.69
CA GLU A 80 -2.33 -14.59 -8.91
C GLU A 80 -2.99 -13.96 -7.68
N LEU A 81 -3.70 -12.84 -7.89
CA LEU A 81 -4.47 -12.17 -6.86
C LEU A 81 -5.58 -11.32 -7.47
N SER A 82 -6.68 -11.16 -6.74
CA SER A 82 -7.77 -10.28 -7.15
C SER A 82 -7.58 -8.87 -6.61
N ALA A 83 -8.28 -7.90 -7.19
CA ALA A 83 -8.38 -6.51 -6.71
C ALA A 83 -8.61 -6.42 -5.20
N SER A 84 -9.49 -7.28 -4.68
CA SER A 84 -9.87 -7.32 -3.27
C SER A 84 -8.78 -7.85 -2.35
N CYS A 85 -7.72 -8.46 -2.89
CA CYS A 85 -6.55 -8.92 -2.13
C CYS A 85 -5.52 -7.81 -1.90
N LEU A 86 -5.66 -6.64 -2.54
CA LEU A 86 -4.79 -5.51 -2.31
C LEU A 86 -5.06 -4.91 -0.92
N GLU A 87 -4.00 -4.66 -0.16
CA GLU A 87 -4.11 -4.21 1.24
C GLU A 87 -3.65 -2.76 1.39
N LYS A 88 -4.18 -2.06 2.40
CA LYS A 88 -3.63 -0.76 2.80
C LYS A 88 -2.23 -0.99 3.40
N PRO A 89 -1.17 -0.33 2.90
CA PRO A 89 0.16 -0.46 3.49
C PRO A 89 0.17 -0.01 4.94
N ASP A 90 1.13 -0.48 5.74
CA ASP A 90 1.40 0.12 7.03
C ASP A 90 1.91 1.57 6.89
N PHE A 91 1.89 2.33 7.99
CA PHE A 91 2.25 3.75 7.97
C PHE A 91 3.67 4.01 7.48
N GLU A 92 4.63 3.16 7.85
CA GLU A 92 6.03 3.29 7.43
C GLU A 92 6.17 3.09 5.91
N THR A 93 5.54 2.06 5.37
CA THR A 93 5.54 1.74 3.94
C THR A 93 4.81 2.81 3.16
N TRP A 94 3.68 3.30 3.68
CA TRP A 94 2.95 4.43 3.11
C TRP A 94 3.85 5.68 2.99
N LEU A 95 4.55 6.05 4.07
CA LEU A 95 5.48 7.17 4.04
C LEU A 95 6.59 7.00 3.00
N LYS A 96 7.11 5.78 2.80
CA LYS A 96 8.16 5.52 1.78
C LYS A 96 7.69 5.75 0.36
N VAL A 97 6.39 5.64 0.10
CA VAL A 97 5.83 5.68 -1.26
C VAL A 97 5.12 6.99 -1.56
N THR A 98 4.73 7.75 -0.55
CA THR A 98 4.05 9.05 -0.70
C THR A 98 4.95 10.27 -0.45
N ALA A 99 6.08 10.12 0.26
CA ALA A 99 7.07 11.18 0.48
C ALA A 99 7.98 11.40 -0.74
#